data_AF-A0A1Y5H0M0-F1
#
_entry.id   AF-A0A1Y5H0M0-F1
#
_cell.length_a   1.000
_cell.length_b   1.000
_cell.length_c   1.000
_cell.angle_alpha   90.00
_cell.angle_beta   90.00
_cell.angle_gamma   90.00
#
_symmetry.space_group_name_H-M   'P 1'
#
loop_
_entity.id
_entity.type
_entity.pdbx_description
1 polymer ?
#
loop_
_entity_poly.entity_id
_entity_poly.type
_entity_poly.pdbx_seq_one_letter_code
_entity_poly.pdbx_strand_id
1 'polypeptide(L)'
;MSNLVSFPGTKTCNLEKVGGKGYSLVKMAHAELPVPPGYILTIDFFEPWFKQVQASSTWLELTSDNQPLWSKICEQLKHQCHSFSFDAQQQHAIDELYLKLKLNVKNKGAKSLFAVRSSSPEEDMATASFVGGYETRLGVSIEVMEEAIRHCFASCLDERVFIYKQANQLDLFTPSIALVIQQQLDSDVSGVMFSLNPLTNDYDEAVIDANWGQGESVVCGLVTPDNFIIDKVKRNVLNKKLGSKQTSIWLDQQGGLIEKKQHRTDEFCLSENRLSELTDITCQIESLYGRPMDIEWSYANGQLYILQARPITTYVPLAKEMQTEPGEPRRLYLDAALSKGMTTNTPMSPLESDSGSAQLISVLEKILSIDLCPKNGLVFFSGGRMYMNLSNMFWLTSAKKMSKVNAANDNLMAEILDNVDDEQYRANNKPAWIRLSNLWGMFKIIWMTKSCIWMFLKSMFFPERAFKSYRKSTEAYHNTFTHDLDYTLSLQQFRLT
;
A
#
# COMPACT_ATOMS: atom_id res chain seq x y z
N MET A 1 30.53 -3.80 14.97
CA MET A 1 29.60 -4.60 14.15
C MET A 1 30.15 -4.65 12.73
N SER A 2 29.70 -5.58 11.88
CA SER A 2 30.29 -5.77 10.53
C SER A 2 29.87 -4.64 9.57
N ASN A 3 30.83 -4.05 8.86
CA ASN A 3 30.58 -3.08 7.79
C ASN A 3 30.00 -3.71 6.52
N LEU A 4 30.00 -5.05 6.46
CA LEU A 4 29.58 -5.85 5.32
C LEU A 4 28.62 -6.95 5.78
N VAL A 5 27.45 -7.04 5.14
CA VAL A 5 26.45 -8.10 5.36
C VAL A 5 26.25 -8.85 4.05
N SER A 6 26.02 -10.17 4.08
CA SER A 6 25.85 -11.00 2.88
C SER A 6 24.48 -11.66 2.82
N PHE A 7 23.89 -11.72 1.63
CA PHE A 7 22.67 -12.48 1.39
C PHE A 7 22.84 -13.31 0.10
N PRO A 8 22.58 -14.63 0.12
CA PRO A 8 22.24 -15.45 1.28
C PRO A 8 23.41 -15.60 2.28
N GLY A 9 23.13 -16.04 3.50
CA GLY A 9 24.15 -16.34 4.53
C GLY A 9 23.92 -15.65 5.87
N THR A 10 23.35 -14.44 5.86
CA THR A 10 22.89 -13.76 7.08
C THR A 10 21.44 -14.13 7.38
N LYS A 11 21.17 -14.61 8.60
CA LYS A 11 19.81 -14.99 9.04
C LYS A 11 19.00 -13.79 9.54
N THR A 12 19.65 -12.86 10.23
CA THR A 12 19.02 -11.68 10.83
C THR A 12 19.89 -10.45 10.63
N CYS A 13 19.25 -9.32 10.34
CA CYS A 13 19.90 -8.01 10.25
C CYS A 13 18.98 -6.93 10.85
N ASN A 14 19.54 -5.76 11.19
CA ASN A 14 18.76 -4.63 11.68
C ASN A 14 18.45 -3.68 10.51
N LEU A 15 17.17 -3.31 10.33
CA LEU A 15 16.71 -2.36 9.33
C LEU A 15 17.46 -1.02 9.42
N GLU A 16 17.75 -0.54 10.63
CA GLU A 16 18.51 0.69 10.88
C GLU A 16 19.97 0.62 10.41
N LYS A 17 20.47 -0.56 10.04
CA LYS A 17 21.86 -0.77 9.59
C LYS A 17 21.97 -1.07 8.10
N VAL A 18 20.95 -1.70 7.51
CA VAL A 18 20.95 -2.13 6.10
C VAL A 18 19.94 -1.40 5.21
N GLY A 19 19.10 -0.55 5.81
CA GLY A 19 17.99 0.11 5.14
C GLY A 19 16.83 -0.83 4.78
N GLY A 20 15.73 -0.27 4.27
CA GLY A 20 14.51 -1.01 3.96
C GLY A 20 14.70 -2.10 2.90
N LYS A 21 15.27 -1.74 1.74
CA LYS A 21 15.55 -2.69 0.64
C LYS A 21 16.49 -3.80 1.06
N GLY A 22 17.60 -3.44 1.70
CA GLY A 22 18.60 -4.38 2.20
C GLY A 22 17.99 -5.37 3.21
N TYR A 23 17.18 -4.87 4.14
CA TYR A 23 16.45 -5.70 5.10
C TYR A 23 15.48 -6.66 4.39
N SER A 24 14.73 -6.17 3.42
CA SER A 24 13.79 -6.96 2.62
C SER A 24 14.49 -8.09 1.85
N LEU A 25 15.64 -7.79 1.21
CA LEU A 25 16.45 -8.79 0.50
C LEU A 25 16.99 -9.89 1.40
N VAL A 26 17.52 -9.53 2.58
CA VAL A 26 17.99 -10.51 3.58
C VAL A 26 16.82 -11.40 4.04
N LYS A 27 15.66 -10.80 4.31
CA LYS A 27 14.45 -11.53 4.72
C LYS A 27 14.00 -12.52 3.64
N MET A 28 13.93 -12.11 2.39
CA MET A 28 13.56 -12.98 1.27
C MET A 28 14.58 -14.10 1.03
N ALA A 29 15.88 -13.78 1.06
CA ALA A 29 16.94 -14.78 0.91
C ALA A 29 16.94 -15.80 2.05
N HIS A 30 16.62 -15.37 3.28
CA HIS A 30 16.46 -16.28 4.42
C HIS A 30 15.25 -17.21 4.27
N ALA A 31 14.18 -16.74 3.63
CA ALA A 31 13.00 -17.53 3.30
C ALA A 31 13.18 -18.41 2.04
N GLU A 32 14.42 -18.56 1.55
CA GLU A 32 14.77 -19.40 0.39
C GLU A 32 14.08 -18.99 -0.93
N LEU A 33 13.60 -17.74 -1.00
CA LEU A 33 13.10 -17.16 -2.24
C LEU A 33 14.28 -16.93 -3.21
N PRO A 34 14.05 -16.95 -4.54
CA PRO A 34 15.11 -16.88 -5.52
C PRO A 34 15.63 -15.44 -5.67
N VAL A 35 16.40 -14.99 -4.68
CA VAL A 35 17.02 -13.65 -4.68
C VAL A 35 18.44 -13.78 -5.22
N PRO A 36 18.86 -12.92 -6.17
CA PRO A 36 20.25 -12.93 -6.62
C PRO A 36 21.21 -12.64 -5.45
N PRO A 37 22.32 -13.39 -5.33
CA PRO A 37 23.25 -13.19 -4.23
C PRO A 37 23.89 -11.80 -4.28
N GLY A 38 24.18 -11.26 -3.11
CA GLY A 38 24.75 -9.93 -2.96
C GLY A 38 25.27 -9.64 -1.56
N TYR A 39 25.72 -8.41 -1.41
CA TYR A 39 26.29 -7.86 -0.18
C TYR A 39 25.69 -6.50 0.12
N ILE A 40 25.73 -6.09 1.38
CA ILE A 40 25.27 -4.79 1.84
C ILE A 40 26.41 -4.12 2.57
N LEU A 41 26.83 -2.96 2.07
CA LEU A 41 27.64 -2.01 2.82
C LEU A 41 26.71 -1.28 3.80
N THR A 42 26.92 -1.51 5.09
CA THR A 42 26.00 -1.03 6.13
C THR A 42 26.12 0.49 6.32
N ILE A 43 25.19 1.09 7.06
CA ILE A 43 25.27 2.51 7.43
C ILE A 43 26.57 2.82 8.18
N ASP A 44 27.06 1.89 9.00
CA ASP A 44 28.32 2.03 9.74
C ASP A 44 29.54 2.14 8.81
N PHE A 45 29.47 1.56 7.59
CA PHE A 45 30.49 1.75 6.57
C PHE A 45 30.56 3.21 6.11
N PHE A 46 29.44 3.93 6.07
CA PHE A 46 29.35 5.31 5.57
C PHE A 46 29.45 6.38 6.67
N GLU A 47 29.43 6.00 7.95
CA GLU A 47 29.55 6.92 9.08
C GLU A 47 30.76 7.88 8.97
N PRO A 48 31.98 7.44 8.56
CA PRO A 48 33.11 8.35 8.39
C PRO A 48 32.88 9.43 7.33
N TRP A 49 32.21 9.07 6.22
CA TRP A 49 31.89 10.00 5.14
C TRP A 49 30.82 11.01 5.57
N PHE A 50 29.81 10.58 6.33
CA PHE A 50 28.84 11.50 6.91
C PHE A 50 29.48 12.50 7.86
N LYS A 51 30.42 12.07 8.71
CA LYS A 51 31.18 12.99 9.58
C LYS A 51 31.97 14.03 8.77
N GLN A 52 32.56 13.62 7.64
CA GLN A 52 33.27 14.53 6.74
C GLN A 52 32.33 15.55 6.08
N VAL A 53 31.16 15.10 5.61
CA VAL A 53 30.11 15.99 5.07
C VAL A 53 29.65 16.98 6.13
N GLN A 54 29.30 16.51 7.33
CA GLN A 54 28.78 17.32 8.42
C GLN A 54 29.79 18.35 8.95
N ALA A 55 31.09 18.06 8.82
CA ALA A 55 32.16 19.00 9.16
C ALA A 55 32.42 20.06 8.07
N SER A 56 31.87 19.92 6.87
CA SER A 56 32.08 20.87 5.78
C SER A 56 31.33 22.19 6.00
N SER A 57 31.91 23.30 5.53
CA SER A 57 31.21 24.59 5.54
C SER A 57 29.93 24.57 4.69
N THR A 58 29.91 23.78 3.62
CA THR A 58 28.75 23.60 2.75
C THR A 58 27.57 22.96 3.48
N TRP A 59 27.82 21.99 4.35
CA TRP A 59 26.77 21.40 5.21
C TRP A 59 26.23 22.40 6.23
N LEU A 60 27.11 23.19 6.85
CA LEU A 60 26.69 24.24 7.78
C LEU A 60 25.80 25.29 7.10
N GLU A 61 26.10 25.63 5.85
CA GLU A 61 25.25 26.49 5.02
C GLU A 61 23.88 25.86 4.75
N LEU A 62 23.83 24.56 4.44
CA LEU A 62 22.58 23.82 4.24
C LEU A 62 21.67 23.86 5.49
N THR A 63 22.27 23.76 6.67
CA THR A 63 21.55 23.77 7.96
C THR A 63 21.11 25.16 8.43
N SER A 64 21.51 26.22 7.73
CA SER A 64 21.09 27.59 8.05
C SER A 64 19.67 27.87 7.54
N ASP A 65 18.93 28.77 8.19
CA ASP A 65 17.51 29.10 7.90
C ASP A 65 17.22 29.66 6.47
N ASN A 66 18.19 29.67 5.57
CA ASN A 66 18.03 30.09 4.18
C ASN A 66 17.65 28.92 3.25
N GLN A 67 16.36 28.62 3.16
CA GLN A 67 15.80 27.59 2.27
C GLN A 67 16.01 27.78 0.73
N PRO A 68 16.18 28.97 0.13
CA PRO A 68 16.16 29.07 -1.35
C PRO A 68 17.44 28.63 -2.07
N LEU A 69 18.40 27.98 -1.40
CA LEU A 69 19.71 27.58 -1.96
C LEU A 69 19.97 26.07 -1.96
N TRP A 70 19.03 25.23 -1.54
CA TRP A 70 19.25 23.79 -1.38
C TRP A 70 19.79 23.10 -2.63
N SER A 71 19.22 23.36 -3.80
CA SER A 71 19.69 22.78 -5.07
C SER A 71 21.20 22.91 -5.28
N LYS A 72 21.73 24.14 -5.19
CA LYS A 72 23.14 24.44 -5.41
C LYS A 72 24.03 23.87 -4.31
N ILE A 73 23.60 23.95 -3.06
CA ILE A 73 24.35 23.43 -1.92
C ILE A 73 24.44 21.89 -2.01
N CYS A 74 23.32 21.23 -2.33
CA CYS A 74 23.25 19.78 -2.54
C CYS A 74 24.17 19.34 -3.68
N GLU A 75 24.19 20.05 -4.81
CA GLU A 75 25.12 19.76 -5.91
C GLU A 75 26.60 19.87 -5.48
N GLN A 76 26.95 20.89 -4.69
CA GLN A 76 28.30 21.05 -4.16
C GLN A 76 28.68 19.90 -3.20
N LEU A 77 27.77 19.50 -2.31
CA LEU A 77 27.97 18.36 -1.41
C LEU A 77 28.17 17.06 -2.19
N LYS A 78 27.34 16.81 -3.21
CA LYS A 78 27.46 15.64 -4.09
C LYS A 78 28.83 15.61 -4.77
N HIS A 79 29.29 16.74 -5.31
CA HIS A 79 30.61 16.86 -5.92
C HIS A 79 31.75 16.57 -4.91
N GLN A 80 31.63 17.04 -3.66
CA GLN A 80 32.62 16.75 -2.61
C GLN A 80 32.73 15.25 -2.33
N CYS A 81 31.59 14.55 -2.24
CA CYS A 81 31.52 13.11 -1.94
C CYS A 81 32.28 12.25 -2.97
N HIS A 82 32.35 12.67 -4.24
CA HIS A 82 33.10 11.95 -5.26
C HIS A 82 34.61 11.91 -5.02
N SER A 83 35.16 12.82 -4.20
CA SER A 83 36.58 12.85 -3.85
C SER A 83 36.93 12.11 -2.55
N PHE A 84 35.94 11.53 -1.86
CA PHE A 84 36.16 10.85 -0.59
C PHE A 84 36.99 9.57 -0.76
N SER A 85 38.03 9.44 0.07
CA SER A 85 38.84 8.23 0.19
C SER A 85 38.23 7.29 1.22
N PHE A 86 38.45 5.99 1.05
CA PHE A 86 38.15 5.01 2.08
C PHE A 86 39.20 5.08 3.19
N ASP A 87 38.76 5.04 4.44
CA ASP A 87 39.66 4.81 5.58
C ASP A 87 40.10 3.33 5.64
N ALA A 88 40.98 3.00 6.60
CA ALA A 88 41.50 1.64 6.73
C ALA A 88 40.42 0.57 6.98
N GLN A 89 39.34 0.92 7.70
CA GLN A 89 38.26 -0.02 8.01
C GLN A 89 37.32 -0.19 6.82
N GLN A 90 37.02 0.88 6.10
CA GLN A 90 36.27 0.86 4.85
C GLN A 90 37.05 0.07 3.78
N GLN A 91 38.35 0.32 3.63
CA GLN A 91 39.18 -0.41 2.66
C GLN A 91 39.19 -1.91 2.94
N HIS A 92 39.30 -2.32 4.21
CA HIS A 92 39.22 -3.74 4.57
C HIS A 92 37.88 -4.37 4.14
N ALA A 93 36.76 -3.67 4.34
CA ALA A 93 35.44 -4.16 3.94
C ALA A 93 35.28 -4.23 2.41
N ILE A 94 35.87 -3.29 1.66
CA ILE A 94 35.93 -3.32 0.20
C ILE A 94 36.80 -4.48 -0.31
N ASP A 95 37.94 -4.72 0.32
CA ASP A 95 38.81 -5.84 -0.04
C ASP A 95 38.12 -7.19 0.23
N GLU A 96 37.42 -7.31 1.36
CA GLU A 96 36.59 -8.48 1.68
C GLU A 96 35.47 -8.66 0.65
N LEU A 97 34.76 -7.58 0.29
CA LEU A 97 33.74 -7.58 -0.75
C LEU A 97 34.33 -8.09 -2.07
N TYR A 98 35.44 -7.53 -2.55
CA TYR A 98 36.06 -7.96 -3.81
C TYR A 98 36.52 -9.40 -3.81
N LEU A 99 37.07 -9.88 -2.69
CA LEU A 99 37.45 -11.29 -2.55
C LEU A 99 36.23 -12.19 -2.71
N LYS A 100 35.11 -11.85 -2.04
CA LYS A 100 33.86 -12.61 -2.13
C LYS A 100 33.21 -12.54 -3.52
N LEU A 101 33.18 -11.35 -4.14
CA LEU A 101 32.68 -11.18 -5.51
C LEU A 101 33.50 -12.03 -6.49
N LYS A 102 34.84 -11.99 -6.43
CA LYS A 102 35.71 -12.78 -7.32
C LYS A 102 35.53 -14.29 -7.15
N LEU A 103 35.28 -14.78 -5.93
CA LEU A 103 35.03 -16.20 -5.68
C LEU A 103 33.73 -16.68 -6.33
N ASN A 104 32.66 -15.88 -6.26
CA ASN A 104 31.37 -16.22 -6.87
C ASN A 104 31.42 -16.25 -8.41
N VAL A 105 32.38 -15.54 -9.01
CA VAL A 105 32.51 -15.33 -10.46
C VAL A 105 33.27 -16.46 -11.18
N LYS A 106 34.08 -17.26 -10.48
CA LYS A 106 34.93 -18.31 -11.09
C LYS A 106 34.20 -19.39 -11.89
N ASN A 107 32.86 -19.40 -11.94
CA ASN A 107 32.08 -20.43 -12.60
C ASN A 107 31.51 -20.10 -13.99
N LYS A 108 31.62 -18.87 -14.55
CA LYS A 108 31.10 -18.58 -15.91
C LYS A 108 31.93 -17.50 -16.61
N GLY A 109 32.40 -17.76 -17.84
CA GLY A 109 33.35 -16.94 -18.60
C GLY A 109 32.88 -15.55 -19.11
N ALA A 110 31.93 -14.90 -18.45
CA ALA A 110 31.49 -13.53 -18.76
C ALA A 110 32.05 -12.53 -17.74
N LYS A 111 32.31 -11.29 -18.17
CA LYS A 111 32.60 -10.18 -17.25
C LYS A 111 31.45 -10.08 -16.24
N SER A 112 31.79 -10.08 -14.96
CA SER A 112 30.78 -9.99 -13.91
C SER A 112 30.42 -8.55 -13.64
N LEU A 113 29.15 -8.26 -13.85
CA LEU A 113 28.55 -6.97 -13.63
C LEU A 113 27.67 -7.02 -12.39
N PHE A 114 27.50 -5.86 -11.76
CA PHE A 114 26.80 -5.70 -10.50
C PHE A 114 25.79 -4.57 -10.58
N ALA A 115 24.73 -4.68 -9.80
CA ALA A 115 23.81 -3.60 -9.49
C ALA A 115 24.20 -3.00 -8.13
N VAL A 116 24.44 -1.69 -8.10
CA VAL A 116 24.67 -0.93 -6.86
C VAL A 116 23.41 -0.12 -6.58
N ARG A 117 22.72 -0.45 -5.50
CA ARG A 117 21.41 0.10 -5.14
C ARG A 117 21.47 0.75 -3.77
N SER A 118 21.00 1.98 -3.68
CA SER A 118 20.79 2.69 -2.43
C SER A 118 19.65 2.05 -1.62
N SER A 119 19.85 1.97 -0.31
CA SER A 119 18.91 1.41 0.66
C SER A 119 18.92 2.26 1.92
N SER A 120 17.90 3.09 2.10
CA SER A 120 17.76 3.93 3.29
C SER A 120 16.77 3.32 4.31
N PRO A 121 16.98 3.49 5.63
CA PRO A 121 16.00 3.08 6.65
C PRO A 121 14.64 3.77 6.49
N GLU A 122 14.62 4.96 5.90
CA GLU A 122 13.44 5.81 5.77
C GLU A 122 12.71 5.62 4.43
N GLU A 123 13.31 4.89 3.49
CA GLU A 123 12.82 4.75 2.10
C GLU A 123 11.55 3.89 1.99
N ASP A 124 11.39 2.91 2.88
CA ASP A 124 10.32 1.91 2.87
C ASP A 124 9.41 2.00 4.11
N MET A 125 9.29 3.18 4.72
CA MET A 125 8.35 3.38 5.83
C MET A 125 6.89 3.18 5.35
N ALA A 126 6.07 2.54 6.18
CA ALA A 126 4.71 2.12 5.83
C ALA A 126 3.78 3.26 5.35
N THR A 127 4.15 4.51 5.62
CA THR A 127 3.39 5.71 5.26
C THR A 127 3.84 6.37 3.96
N ALA A 128 5.00 6.04 3.41
CA ALA A 128 5.49 6.68 2.19
C ALA A 128 6.60 5.89 1.51
N SER A 129 6.41 5.54 0.24
CA SER A 129 7.47 5.06 -0.65
C SER A 129 8.19 6.26 -1.23
N PHE A 130 9.49 6.39 -0.96
CA PHE A 130 10.28 7.48 -1.51
C PHE A 130 10.57 7.24 -3.00
N VAL A 131 9.71 7.79 -3.87
CA VAL A 131 9.88 7.64 -5.33
C VAL A 131 10.92 8.64 -5.83
N GLY A 132 12.12 8.14 -6.16
CA GLY A 132 13.00 8.78 -7.15
C GLY A 132 14.04 9.80 -6.66
N GLY A 133 14.41 9.81 -5.36
CA GLY A 133 15.59 10.57 -4.90
C GLY A 133 16.83 9.72 -4.61
N TYR A 134 16.67 8.40 -4.43
CA TYR A 134 17.77 7.47 -4.22
C TYR A 134 18.19 6.83 -5.54
N GLU A 135 19.49 6.82 -5.84
CA GLU A 135 20.00 6.40 -7.16
C GLU A 135 20.46 4.93 -7.18
N THR A 136 20.26 4.28 -8.32
CA THR A 136 20.71 2.93 -8.62
C THR A 136 21.62 2.95 -9.85
N ARG A 137 22.74 2.23 -9.79
CA ARG A 137 23.68 2.06 -10.91
C ARG A 137 23.68 0.60 -11.32
N LEU A 138 23.28 0.32 -12.55
CA LEU A 138 23.26 -1.02 -13.13
C LEU A 138 24.46 -1.26 -14.05
N GLY A 139 24.82 -2.54 -14.22
CA GLY A 139 25.88 -2.93 -15.14
C GLY A 139 27.26 -2.45 -14.72
N VAL A 140 27.52 -2.37 -13.41
CA VAL A 140 28.77 -1.87 -12.82
C VAL A 140 29.82 -2.98 -12.81
N SER A 141 30.98 -2.74 -13.42
CA SER A 141 32.11 -3.66 -13.33
C SER A 141 32.92 -3.44 -12.06
N ILE A 142 33.82 -4.37 -11.72
CA ILE A 142 34.67 -4.26 -10.52
C ILE A 142 35.54 -2.99 -10.59
N GLU A 143 36.00 -2.61 -11.77
CA GLU A 143 36.90 -1.47 -11.99
C GLU A 143 36.25 -0.13 -11.66
N VAL A 144 34.92 -0.02 -11.81
CA VAL A 144 34.15 1.21 -11.55
C VAL A 144 33.28 1.10 -10.28
N MET A 145 33.46 0.03 -9.48
CA MET A 145 32.63 -0.24 -8.30
C MET A 145 32.73 0.89 -7.26
N GLU A 146 33.94 1.37 -6.97
CA GLU A 146 34.13 2.42 -5.97
C GLU A 146 33.51 3.76 -6.40
N GLU A 147 33.55 4.06 -7.71
CA GLU A 147 32.88 5.23 -8.26
C GLU A 147 31.35 5.09 -8.09
N ALA A 148 30.80 3.92 -8.39
CA ALA A 148 29.38 3.64 -8.19
C ALA A 148 28.96 3.73 -6.72
N ILE A 149 29.81 3.27 -5.78
CA ILE A 149 29.59 3.41 -4.34
C ILE A 149 29.51 4.89 -3.94
N ARG A 150 30.47 5.72 -4.37
CA ARG A 150 30.47 7.17 -4.09
C ARG A 150 29.25 7.87 -4.68
N HIS A 151 28.87 7.50 -5.90
CA HIS A 151 27.70 8.03 -6.60
C HIS A 151 26.40 7.72 -5.85
N CYS A 152 26.16 6.44 -5.53
CA CYS A 152 24.97 6.05 -4.80
C CYS A 152 24.95 6.62 -3.37
N PHE A 153 26.09 6.76 -2.70
CA PHE A 153 26.18 7.48 -1.43
C PHE A 153 25.75 8.95 -1.58
N ALA A 154 26.28 9.66 -2.59
CA ALA A 154 25.95 11.06 -2.85
C ALA A 154 24.45 11.29 -3.09
N SER A 155 23.72 10.31 -3.62
CA SER A 155 22.27 10.42 -3.84
C SER A 155 21.45 10.70 -2.58
N CYS A 156 21.93 10.32 -1.38
CA CYS A 156 21.23 10.65 -0.14
C CYS A 156 21.24 12.15 0.21
N LEU A 157 22.09 12.93 -0.47
CA LEU A 157 22.24 14.38 -0.32
C LEU A 157 21.51 15.14 -1.45
N ASP A 158 20.62 14.49 -2.19
CA ASP A 158 19.84 15.15 -3.23
C ASP A 158 18.76 16.07 -2.62
N GLU A 159 18.51 17.22 -3.25
CA GLU A 159 17.49 18.19 -2.82
C GLU A 159 16.11 17.54 -2.65
N ARG A 160 15.76 16.57 -3.51
CA ARG A 160 14.48 15.85 -3.44
C ARG A 160 14.34 15.05 -2.14
N VAL A 161 15.44 14.53 -1.60
CA VAL A 161 15.46 13.81 -0.31
C VAL A 161 15.14 14.77 0.83
N PHE A 162 15.73 15.96 0.84
CA PHE A 162 15.46 16.97 1.86
C PHE A 162 14.03 17.52 1.79
N ILE A 163 13.54 17.87 0.59
CA ILE A 163 12.16 18.36 0.39
C ILE A 163 11.15 17.34 0.90
N TYR A 164 11.38 16.06 0.60
CA TYR A 164 10.51 14.99 1.08
C TYR A 164 10.57 14.82 2.59
N LYS A 165 11.76 14.78 3.19
CA LYS A 165 11.93 14.69 4.65
C LYS A 165 11.21 15.87 5.33
N GLN A 166 11.31 17.07 4.76
CA GLN A 166 10.62 18.27 5.25
C GLN A 166 9.09 18.10 5.19
N ALA A 167 8.57 17.66 4.04
CA ALA A 167 7.14 17.46 3.84
C ALA A 167 6.55 16.40 4.80
N ASN A 168 7.35 15.40 5.16
CA ASN A 168 6.94 14.32 6.07
C ASN A 168 7.37 14.54 7.53
N GLN A 169 7.91 15.71 7.87
CA GLN A 169 8.37 16.05 9.23
C GLN A 169 9.40 15.05 9.78
N LEU A 170 10.23 14.48 8.89
CA LEU A 170 11.37 13.64 9.24
C LEU A 170 12.59 14.50 9.55
N ASP A 171 13.57 13.92 10.25
CA ASP A 171 14.83 14.61 10.50
C ASP A 171 15.59 14.85 9.20
N LEU A 172 15.80 16.13 8.89
CA LEU A 172 16.47 16.60 7.68
C LEU A 172 17.97 16.34 7.73
N PHE A 173 18.59 16.46 8.91
CA PHE A 173 20.04 16.65 9.02
C PHE A 173 20.77 15.44 9.62
N THR A 174 20.10 14.29 9.65
CA THR A 174 20.69 12.96 9.96
C THR A 174 20.50 12.00 8.78
N PRO A 175 21.10 12.27 7.61
CA PRO A 175 21.02 11.34 6.49
C PRO A 175 21.72 10.02 6.85
N SER A 176 21.10 8.91 6.47
CA SER A 176 21.63 7.56 6.65
C SER A 176 21.37 6.74 5.39
N ILE A 177 22.38 6.01 4.93
CA ILE A 177 22.27 5.17 3.73
C ILE A 177 23.12 3.92 3.87
N ALA A 178 22.57 2.79 3.44
CA ALA A 178 23.30 1.57 3.13
C ALA A 178 23.30 1.35 1.62
N LEU A 179 24.28 0.60 1.10
CA LEU A 179 24.32 0.24 -0.31
C LEU A 179 24.25 -1.28 -0.48
N VAL A 180 23.31 -1.73 -1.30
CA VAL A 180 23.18 -3.11 -1.75
C VAL A 180 23.99 -3.29 -3.02
N ILE A 181 24.92 -4.24 -3.03
CA ILE A 181 25.74 -4.63 -4.17
C ILE A 181 25.36 -6.05 -4.54
N GLN A 182 24.60 -6.19 -5.62
CA GLN A 182 24.00 -7.44 -6.05
C GLN A 182 24.56 -7.87 -7.40
N GLN A 183 24.64 -9.17 -7.66
CA GLN A 183 24.95 -9.66 -9.01
C GLN A 183 23.94 -9.12 -10.02
N GLN A 184 24.43 -8.50 -11.10
CA GLN A 184 23.57 -8.07 -12.20
C GLN A 184 23.12 -9.29 -13.00
N LEU A 185 21.81 -9.43 -13.16
CA LEU A 185 21.23 -10.43 -14.05
C LEU A 185 21.20 -9.89 -15.48
N ASP A 186 21.57 -10.72 -16.45
CA ASP A 186 21.29 -10.48 -17.87
C ASP A 186 19.87 -10.99 -18.15
N SER A 187 18.90 -10.07 -18.00
CA SER A 187 17.48 -10.38 -17.95
C SER A 187 16.91 -10.56 -19.35
N ASP A 188 16.20 -11.66 -19.59
CA ASP A 188 15.44 -11.89 -20.82
C ASP A 188 14.09 -11.14 -20.78
N VAL A 189 13.43 -11.19 -19.62
CA VAL A 189 12.13 -10.59 -19.33
C VAL A 189 12.14 -10.15 -17.89
N SER A 190 11.60 -8.97 -17.61
CA SER A 190 11.49 -8.47 -16.24
C SER A 190 10.24 -7.61 -16.10
N GLY A 191 9.89 -7.31 -14.85
CA GLY A 191 8.66 -6.62 -14.58
C GLY A 191 8.42 -6.36 -13.11
N VAL A 192 7.20 -5.90 -12.87
CA VAL A 192 6.66 -5.62 -11.55
C VAL A 192 5.40 -6.47 -11.36
N MET A 193 5.18 -6.95 -10.16
CA MET A 193 3.93 -7.61 -9.79
C MET A 193 3.39 -7.08 -8.47
N PHE A 194 2.11 -6.80 -8.44
CA PHE A 194 1.36 -6.42 -7.26
C PHE A 194 0.58 -7.63 -6.77
N SER A 195 0.71 -7.97 -5.49
CA SER A 195 -0.05 -9.07 -4.89
C SER A 195 -1.51 -8.71 -4.62
N LEU A 196 -1.95 -7.51 -4.94
CA LEU A 196 -3.33 -7.05 -4.91
C LEU A 196 -3.55 -6.21 -6.18
N ASN A 197 -4.76 -6.19 -6.74
CA ASN A 197 -5.07 -5.25 -7.80
C ASN A 197 -5.20 -3.82 -7.24
N PRO A 198 -4.26 -2.89 -7.53
CA PRO A 198 -4.27 -1.57 -6.93
C PRO A 198 -5.40 -0.67 -7.45
N LEU A 199 -6.04 -1.02 -8.57
CA LEU A 199 -7.15 -0.25 -9.15
C LEU A 199 -8.49 -0.62 -8.53
N THR A 200 -8.72 -1.91 -8.29
CA THR A 200 -10.00 -2.43 -7.76
C THR A 200 -9.94 -2.70 -6.25
N ASN A 201 -8.75 -2.70 -5.66
CA ASN A 201 -8.49 -3.12 -4.29
C ASN A 201 -8.91 -4.58 -4.01
N ASP A 202 -8.90 -5.43 -5.05
CA ASP A 202 -9.22 -6.84 -4.94
C ASP A 202 -8.01 -7.64 -4.43
N TYR A 203 -8.20 -8.30 -3.28
CA TYR A 203 -7.18 -9.10 -2.60
C TYR A 203 -6.96 -10.47 -3.25
N ASP A 204 -7.92 -10.97 -4.03
CA ASP A 204 -7.78 -12.25 -4.73
C ASP A 204 -6.96 -12.09 -6.02
N GLU A 205 -6.84 -10.86 -6.54
CA GLU A 205 -6.18 -10.59 -7.81
C GLU A 205 -4.69 -10.23 -7.60
N ALA A 206 -3.85 -10.71 -8.51
CA ALA A 206 -2.50 -10.18 -8.72
C ALA A 206 -2.43 -9.49 -10.09
N VAL A 207 -1.67 -8.40 -10.15
CA VAL A 207 -1.42 -7.66 -11.40
C VAL A 207 0.05 -7.78 -11.74
N ILE A 208 0.35 -8.23 -12.95
CA ILE A 208 1.72 -8.42 -13.45
C ILE A 208 1.92 -7.54 -14.67
N ASP A 209 2.91 -6.65 -14.60
CA ASP A 209 3.39 -5.85 -15.72
C ASP A 209 4.77 -6.33 -16.14
N ALA A 210 4.95 -6.63 -17.42
CA ALA A 210 6.18 -7.24 -17.93
C ALA A 210 6.64 -6.65 -19.26
N ASN A 211 7.96 -6.58 -19.44
CA ASN A 211 8.60 -6.20 -20.70
C ASN A 211 9.86 -7.04 -20.97
N TRP A 212 10.33 -7.03 -22.21
CA TRP A 212 11.59 -7.66 -22.60
C TRP A 212 12.80 -6.92 -22.00
N GLY A 213 13.83 -7.67 -21.62
CA GLY A 213 15.07 -7.12 -21.09
C GLY A 213 15.01 -6.80 -19.58
N GLN A 214 15.67 -5.70 -19.21
CA GLN A 214 15.84 -5.18 -17.85
C GLN A 214 14.64 -4.37 -17.36
N GLY A 215 14.46 -4.36 -16.03
CA GLY A 215 13.25 -3.89 -15.36
C GLY A 215 13.06 -2.38 -15.40
N GLU A 216 14.14 -1.61 -15.59
CA GLU A 216 14.12 -0.15 -15.64
C GLU A 216 13.08 0.41 -16.60
N SER A 217 12.84 -0.26 -17.74
CA SER A 217 11.84 0.22 -18.71
C SER A 217 10.42 0.24 -18.13
N VAL A 218 10.09 -0.73 -17.28
CA VAL A 218 8.79 -0.85 -16.61
C VAL A 218 8.74 0.03 -15.37
N VAL A 219 9.76 -0.07 -14.50
CA VAL A 219 9.83 0.66 -13.23
C VAL A 219 9.85 2.18 -13.43
N CYS A 220 10.54 2.67 -14.46
CA CYS A 220 10.58 4.10 -14.79
C CYS A 220 9.37 4.58 -15.60
N GLY A 221 8.41 3.70 -15.93
CA GLY A 221 7.22 4.06 -16.72
C GLY A 221 7.54 4.51 -18.16
N LEU A 222 8.67 4.08 -18.72
CA LEU A 222 9.14 4.50 -20.05
C LEU A 222 8.39 3.80 -21.19
N VAL A 223 7.67 2.73 -20.88
CA VAL A 223 7.00 1.87 -21.85
C VAL A 223 5.61 1.49 -21.37
N THR A 224 4.72 1.12 -22.29
CA THR A 224 3.49 0.38 -21.96
C THR A 224 3.81 -1.12 -21.98
N PRO A 225 3.93 -1.78 -20.81
CA PRO A 225 4.26 -3.19 -20.71
C PRO A 225 3.08 -4.09 -21.08
N ASP A 226 3.34 -5.39 -21.24
CA ASP A 226 2.27 -6.38 -21.21
C ASP A 226 1.68 -6.42 -19.80
N ASN A 227 0.35 -6.44 -19.72
CA ASN A 227 -0.38 -6.44 -18.46
C ASN A 227 -1.22 -7.72 -18.32
N PHE A 228 -1.12 -8.36 -17.16
CA PHE A 228 -1.85 -9.58 -16.83
C PHE A 228 -2.55 -9.42 -15.48
N ILE A 229 -3.81 -9.86 -15.42
CA ILE A 229 -4.56 -9.96 -14.16
C ILE A 229 -4.80 -11.43 -13.88
N ILE A 230 -4.38 -11.89 -12.70
CA ILE A 230 -4.44 -13.30 -12.28
C ILE A 230 -5.32 -13.42 -11.05
N ASP A 231 -6.19 -14.41 -11.00
CA ASP A 231 -6.85 -14.84 -9.76
C ASP A 231 -5.88 -15.75 -8.98
N LYS A 232 -5.36 -15.27 -7.86
CA LYS A 232 -4.41 -16.00 -7.00
C LYS A 232 -5.05 -17.22 -6.33
N VAL A 233 -6.37 -17.20 -6.12
CA VAL A 233 -7.11 -18.27 -5.44
C VAL A 233 -7.38 -19.41 -6.42
N LYS A 234 -7.93 -19.09 -7.59
CA LYS A 234 -8.26 -20.07 -8.65
C LYS A 234 -7.09 -20.42 -9.55
N ARG A 235 -5.98 -19.69 -9.46
CA ARG A 235 -4.75 -19.89 -10.24
C ARG A 235 -4.98 -19.81 -11.75
N ASN A 236 -5.84 -18.90 -12.20
CA ASN A 236 -6.12 -18.70 -13.62
C ASN A 236 -5.97 -17.24 -14.04
N VAL A 237 -5.67 -17.05 -15.33
CA VAL A 237 -5.52 -15.73 -15.92
C VAL A 237 -6.90 -15.15 -16.22
N LEU A 238 -7.24 -14.03 -15.58
CA LEU A 238 -8.51 -13.33 -15.79
C LEU A 238 -8.46 -12.43 -17.03
N ASN A 239 -7.33 -11.74 -17.23
CA ASN A 239 -7.14 -10.82 -18.35
C ASN A 239 -5.68 -10.82 -18.84
N LYS A 240 -5.49 -10.63 -20.16
CA LYS A 240 -4.19 -10.44 -20.81
C LYS A 240 -4.29 -9.28 -21.78
N LYS A 241 -3.46 -8.25 -21.61
CA LYS A 241 -3.39 -7.09 -22.49
C LYS A 241 -1.98 -6.92 -23.03
N LEU A 242 -1.85 -6.94 -24.35
CA LEU A 242 -0.57 -6.75 -25.02
C LEU A 242 -0.15 -5.28 -24.92
N GLY A 243 1.06 -5.05 -24.42
CA GLY A 243 1.70 -3.74 -24.37
C GLY A 243 2.34 -3.37 -25.70
N SER A 244 2.51 -2.06 -25.94
CA SER A 244 3.18 -1.56 -27.14
C SER A 244 4.66 -1.93 -27.19
N LYS A 245 5.30 -2.11 -26.03
CA LYS A 245 6.70 -2.56 -25.85
C LYS A 245 7.69 -1.86 -26.79
N GLN A 246 7.48 -0.56 -27.05
CA GLN A 246 8.21 0.19 -28.08
C GLN A 246 9.72 0.24 -27.82
N THR A 247 10.13 0.15 -26.57
CA THR A 247 11.52 0.16 -26.13
C THR A 247 11.76 -0.95 -25.10
N SER A 248 12.93 -1.56 -25.16
CA SER A 248 13.44 -2.53 -24.18
C SER A 248 14.89 -2.16 -23.81
N ILE A 249 15.28 -2.40 -22.57
CA ILE A 249 16.62 -2.08 -22.06
C ILE A 249 17.36 -3.39 -21.83
N TRP A 250 18.63 -3.50 -22.23
CA TRP A 250 19.43 -4.71 -22.12
C TRP A 250 20.78 -4.41 -21.48
N LEU A 251 21.42 -5.44 -20.92
CA LEU A 251 22.75 -5.30 -20.36
C LEU A 251 23.79 -5.26 -21.50
N ASP A 252 24.74 -4.33 -21.43
CA ASP A 252 25.91 -4.37 -22.30
C ASP A 252 26.97 -5.28 -21.71
N GLN A 253 27.57 -6.14 -22.54
CA GLN A 253 28.69 -7.00 -22.14
C GLN A 253 29.94 -6.18 -21.75
N GLN A 254 30.03 -4.93 -22.18
CA GLN A 254 31.11 -4.01 -21.80
C GLN A 254 30.83 -3.24 -20.50
N GLY A 255 29.61 -3.33 -19.95
CA GLY A 255 29.13 -2.58 -18.80
C GLY A 255 28.09 -1.52 -19.19
N GLY A 256 27.18 -1.23 -18.27
CA GLY A 256 26.04 -0.33 -18.51
C GLY A 256 24.86 -0.97 -19.25
N LEU A 257 23.98 -0.13 -19.78
CA LEU A 257 22.71 -0.53 -20.39
C LEU A 257 22.60 -0.03 -21.84
N ILE A 258 21.98 -0.83 -22.70
CA ILE A 258 21.69 -0.49 -24.09
C ILE A 258 20.18 -0.50 -24.34
N GLU A 259 19.71 0.48 -25.11
CA GLU A 259 18.30 0.57 -25.52
C GLU A 259 18.10 -0.13 -26.88
N LYS A 260 17.07 -0.97 -26.97
CA LYS A 260 16.59 -1.54 -28.24
C LYS A 260 15.16 -1.11 -28.50
N LYS A 261 14.93 -0.47 -29.65
CA LYS A 261 13.61 -0.03 -30.11
C LYS A 261 12.92 -1.10 -30.94
N GLN A 262 11.59 -1.16 -30.85
CA GLN A 262 10.70 -2.07 -31.59
C GLN A 262 11.12 -3.54 -31.52
N HIS A 263 11.51 -3.99 -30.33
CA HIS A 263 11.95 -5.36 -30.13
C HIS A 263 10.78 -6.25 -29.68
N ARG A 264 10.30 -7.12 -30.58
CA ARG A 264 9.29 -8.16 -30.26
C ARG A 264 8.01 -7.57 -29.64
N THR A 265 7.45 -6.55 -30.28
CA THR A 265 6.29 -5.78 -29.80
C THR A 265 4.97 -6.56 -29.92
N ASP A 266 4.89 -7.46 -30.89
CA ASP A 266 3.62 -8.05 -31.34
C ASP A 266 3.30 -9.38 -30.64
N GLU A 267 4.05 -9.74 -29.60
CA GLU A 267 3.85 -10.95 -28.81
C GLU A 267 3.99 -10.69 -27.31
N PHE A 268 3.40 -11.57 -26.50
CA PHE A 268 3.51 -11.53 -25.04
C PHE A 268 4.90 -11.98 -24.59
N CYS A 269 5.48 -11.28 -23.62
CA CYS A 269 6.79 -11.63 -23.05
C CYS A 269 6.75 -12.79 -22.05
N LEU A 270 5.56 -13.17 -21.58
CA LEU A 270 5.36 -14.26 -20.63
C LEU A 270 4.49 -15.37 -21.22
N SER A 271 4.92 -16.62 -21.02
CA SER A 271 4.12 -17.81 -21.26
C SER A 271 3.23 -18.11 -20.05
N GLU A 272 2.22 -18.97 -20.23
CA GLU A 272 1.32 -19.36 -19.13
C GLU A 272 2.04 -20.04 -17.97
N ASN A 273 3.05 -20.87 -18.26
CA ASN A 273 3.87 -21.51 -17.22
C ASN A 273 4.61 -20.46 -16.36
N ARG A 274 5.16 -19.41 -16.98
CA ARG A 274 5.83 -18.33 -16.25
C ARG A 274 4.84 -17.50 -15.42
N LEU A 275 3.62 -17.30 -15.92
CA LEU A 275 2.56 -16.64 -15.15
C LEU A 275 2.17 -17.46 -13.91
N SER A 276 2.09 -18.79 -14.03
CA SER A 276 1.85 -19.68 -12.89
C SER A 276 2.97 -19.57 -11.85
N GLU A 277 4.23 -19.64 -12.28
CA GLU A 277 5.40 -19.51 -11.40
C GLU A 277 5.42 -18.14 -10.66
N LEU A 278 5.13 -17.06 -11.38
CA LEU A 278 5.00 -15.72 -10.79
C LEU A 278 3.83 -15.63 -9.79
N THR A 279 2.73 -16.33 -10.05
CA THR A 279 1.58 -16.35 -9.13
C THR A 279 1.94 -17.09 -7.84
N ASP A 280 2.67 -18.19 -7.93
CA ASP A 280 3.15 -18.96 -6.78
C ASP A 280 4.09 -18.13 -5.91
N ILE A 281 5.09 -17.48 -6.51
CA ILE A 281 6.04 -16.66 -5.76
C ILE A 281 5.37 -15.42 -5.14
N THR A 282 4.40 -14.82 -5.83
CA THR A 282 3.62 -13.68 -5.33
C THR A 282 2.90 -14.05 -4.03
N CYS A 283 2.20 -15.20 -4.02
CA CYS A 283 1.52 -15.68 -2.82
C CYS A 283 2.49 -15.99 -1.68
N GLN A 284 3.66 -16.57 -1.98
CA GLN A 284 4.69 -16.83 -0.98
C GLN A 284 5.22 -15.54 -0.35
N ILE A 285 5.52 -14.53 -1.17
CA ILE A 285 5.98 -13.23 -0.71
C ILE A 285 4.89 -12.53 0.10
N GLU A 286 3.66 -12.45 -0.39
CA GLU A 286 2.55 -11.85 0.34
C GLU A 286 2.35 -12.53 1.71
N SER A 287 2.42 -13.86 1.77
CA SER A 287 2.35 -14.62 3.03
C SER A 287 3.52 -14.30 3.96
N LEU A 288 4.74 -14.19 3.44
CA LEU A 288 5.95 -13.86 4.20
C LEU A 288 5.89 -12.46 4.86
N TYR A 289 5.19 -11.50 4.24
CA TYR A 289 5.04 -10.13 4.76
C TYR A 289 3.71 -9.88 5.46
N GLY A 290 2.72 -10.75 5.26
CA GLY A 290 1.38 -10.69 5.87
C GLY A 290 0.57 -9.48 5.42
N ARG A 291 0.87 -8.93 4.23
CA ARG A 291 0.24 -7.74 3.66
C ARG A 291 0.45 -7.70 2.14
N PRO A 292 -0.32 -6.90 1.38
CA PRO A 292 -0.10 -6.72 -0.04
C PRO A 292 1.29 -6.14 -0.37
N MET A 293 1.95 -6.72 -1.37
CA MET A 293 3.33 -6.43 -1.76
C MET A 293 3.43 -6.02 -3.23
N ASP A 294 4.28 -5.03 -3.50
CA ASP A 294 4.82 -4.64 -4.80
C ASP A 294 6.20 -5.29 -4.95
N ILE A 295 6.38 -6.09 -6.00
CA ILE A 295 7.51 -6.99 -6.17
C ILE A 295 8.14 -6.79 -7.55
N GLU A 296 9.43 -6.48 -7.58
CA GLU A 296 10.23 -6.44 -8.80
C GLU A 296 10.87 -7.80 -9.05
N TRP A 297 10.79 -8.29 -10.28
CA TRP A 297 11.27 -9.61 -10.66
C TRP A 297 11.94 -9.63 -12.04
N SER A 298 12.73 -10.67 -12.29
CA SER A 298 13.38 -10.90 -13.58
C SER A 298 13.52 -12.39 -13.87
N TYR A 299 13.40 -12.77 -15.14
CA TYR A 299 13.88 -14.05 -15.66
C TYR A 299 15.25 -13.86 -16.31
N ALA A 300 16.22 -14.66 -15.88
CA ALA A 300 17.54 -14.74 -16.48
C ALA A 300 17.95 -16.20 -16.65
N ASN A 301 18.38 -16.58 -17.85
CA ASN A 301 18.74 -17.97 -18.18
C ASN A 301 17.61 -18.97 -17.85
N GLY A 302 16.36 -18.56 -18.05
CA GLY A 302 15.18 -19.39 -17.79
C GLY A 302 14.81 -19.58 -16.31
N GLN A 303 15.47 -18.89 -15.38
CA GLN A 303 15.16 -18.94 -13.94
C GLN A 303 14.56 -17.61 -13.48
N LEU A 304 13.54 -17.68 -12.62
CA LEU A 304 12.94 -16.52 -11.97
C LEU A 304 13.81 -16.04 -10.81
N TYR A 305 13.94 -14.72 -10.69
CA TYR A 305 14.61 -14.03 -9.60
C TYR A 305 13.77 -12.87 -9.06
N ILE A 306 13.81 -12.67 -7.75
CA ILE A 306 13.17 -11.55 -7.06
C ILE A 306 14.22 -10.48 -6.76
N LEU A 307 14.00 -9.29 -7.30
CA LEU A 307 14.94 -8.16 -7.23
C LEU A 307 14.62 -7.22 -6.07
N GLN A 308 13.35 -7.06 -5.73
CA GLN A 308 12.88 -6.20 -4.64
C GLN A 308 11.46 -6.62 -4.23
N ALA A 309 11.10 -6.41 -2.96
CA ALA A 309 9.73 -6.52 -2.49
C ALA A 309 9.46 -5.44 -1.42
N ARG A 310 8.40 -4.66 -1.61
CA ARG A 310 7.99 -3.58 -0.70
C ARG A 310 6.47 -3.58 -0.48
N PRO A 311 5.95 -3.10 0.66
CA PRO A 311 4.51 -3.01 0.86
C PRO A 311 3.85 -2.06 -0.13
N ILE A 312 2.65 -2.41 -0.64
CA ILE A 312 1.82 -1.46 -1.37
C ILE A 312 1.30 -0.42 -0.36
N THR A 313 1.41 0.88 -0.65
CA THR A 313 0.95 1.95 0.27
C THR A 313 -0.36 2.60 -0.15
N THR A 314 -0.81 2.38 -1.39
CA THR A 314 -1.99 3.04 -1.98
C THR A 314 -3.28 2.23 -1.84
N TYR A 315 -3.22 1.00 -1.34
CA TYR A 315 -4.40 0.16 -1.17
C TYR A 315 -5.19 0.55 0.09
N VAL A 316 -6.50 0.29 0.07
CA VAL A 316 -7.39 0.53 1.21
C VAL A 316 -7.43 -0.74 2.07
N PRO A 317 -6.85 -0.74 3.29
CA PRO A 317 -6.86 -1.91 4.14
C PRO A 317 -8.28 -2.21 4.62
N LEU A 318 -8.76 -3.42 4.33
CA LEU A 318 -9.97 -3.96 4.95
C LEU A 318 -9.65 -4.51 6.34
N ALA A 319 -10.51 -4.26 7.32
CA ALA A 319 -10.38 -4.84 8.63
C ALA A 319 -10.44 -6.38 8.55
N LYS A 320 -9.65 -7.07 9.38
CA LYS A 320 -9.47 -8.54 9.30
C LYS A 320 -10.81 -9.28 9.43
N GLU A 321 -11.71 -8.78 10.25
CA GLU A 321 -13.05 -9.33 10.47
C GLU A 321 -14.01 -9.16 9.28
N MET A 322 -13.67 -8.26 8.33
CA MET A 322 -14.42 -8.06 7.08
C MET A 322 -13.88 -8.92 5.94
N GLN A 323 -12.64 -9.39 6.05
CA GLN A 323 -12.01 -10.26 5.06
C GLN A 323 -12.60 -11.68 5.12
N THR A 324 -12.65 -12.34 3.97
CA THR A 324 -13.05 -13.74 3.84
C THR A 324 -11.82 -14.60 3.61
N GLU A 325 -11.87 -15.86 4.03
CA GLU A 325 -10.76 -16.78 3.75
C GLU A 325 -10.67 -17.09 2.25
N PRO A 326 -9.48 -17.45 1.71
CA PRO A 326 -9.34 -17.81 0.31
C PRO A 326 -10.32 -18.91 -0.12
N GLY A 327 -11.12 -18.62 -1.15
CA GLY A 327 -12.13 -19.53 -1.70
C GLY A 327 -13.49 -19.52 -0.99
N GLU A 328 -13.63 -18.78 0.12
CA GLU A 328 -14.94 -18.47 0.67
C GLU A 328 -15.70 -17.49 -0.24
N PRO A 329 -17.05 -17.49 -0.23
CA PRO A 329 -17.83 -16.53 -0.98
C PRO A 329 -17.51 -15.10 -0.56
N ARG A 330 -17.39 -14.22 -1.55
CA ARG A 330 -17.15 -12.80 -1.35
C ARG A 330 -18.30 -12.16 -0.58
N ARG A 331 -17.97 -11.09 0.15
CA ARG A 331 -18.94 -10.31 0.90
C ARG A 331 -18.98 -8.88 0.46
N LEU A 332 -20.18 -8.33 0.43
CA LEU A 332 -20.43 -6.96 0.07
C LEU A 332 -20.88 -6.19 1.30
N TYR A 333 -20.11 -5.15 1.62
CA TYR A 333 -20.39 -4.23 2.71
C TYR A 333 -20.63 -2.84 2.16
N LEU A 334 -21.64 -2.17 2.69
CA LEU A 334 -21.93 -0.78 2.43
C LEU A 334 -21.42 0.05 3.62
N ASP A 335 -20.51 0.98 3.37
CA ASP A 335 -20.19 2.02 4.35
C ASP A 335 -21.36 3.01 4.41
N ALA A 336 -22.12 2.96 5.50
CA ALA A 336 -23.30 3.80 5.68
C ALA A 336 -22.93 5.28 5.83
N ALA A 337 -21.72 5.59 6.30
CA ALA A 337 -21.24 6.96 6.50
C ALA A 337 -20.90 7.67 5.18
N LEU A 338 -20.72 6.93 4.08
CA LEU A 338 -20.47 7.48 2.76
C LEU A 338 -21.75 7.64 1.91
N SER A 339 -22.89 7.18 2.42
CA SER A 339 -24.16 7.32 1.72
C SER A 339 -24.60 8.80 1.66
N LYS A 340 -25.09 9.23 0.49
CA LYS A 340 -25.48 10.61 0.26
C LYS A 340 -26.57 11.06 1.26
N GLY A 341 -26.22 11.98 2.17
CA GLY A 341 -27.11 12.51 3.21
C GLY A 341 -26.61 12.29 4.65
N MET A 342 -25.70 11.35 4.87
CA MET A 342 -24.93 11.21 6.11
C MET A 342 -23.53 11.78 5.85
N THR A 343 -23.33 13.08 6.08
CA THR A 343 -22.14 13.83 5.63
C THR A 343 -20.88 13.60 6.49
N THR A 344 -20.65 12.39 7.00
CA THR A 344 -19.52 12.08 7.87
C THR A 344 -18.41 11.41 7.08
N ASN A 345 -17.52 12.22 6.50
CA ASN A 345 -16.37 11.72 5.73
C ASN A 345 -15.20 11.27 6.62
N THR A 346 -15.22 11.61 7.92
CA THR A 346 -14.18 11.27 8.89
C THR A 346 -14.56 10.01 9.69
N PRO A 347 -13.58 9.16 10.05
CA PRO A 347 -13.81 8.08 11.01
C PRO A 347 -14.38 8.64 12.32
N MET A 348 -15.31 7.92 12.93
CA MET A 348 -15.80 8.20 14.27
C MET A 348 -14.69 7.91 15.28
N SER A 349 -14.58 8.75 16.31
CA SER A 349 -13.71 8.48 17.44
C SER A 349 -14.15 7.18 18.16
N PRO A 350 -13.25 6.54 18.95
CA PRO A 350 -13.63 5.38 19.75
C PRO A 350 -14.84 5.67 20.66
N LEU A 351 -14.92 6.86 21.26
CA LEU A 351 -16.03 7.25 22.14
C LEU A 351 -17.37 7.36 21.40
N GLU A 352 -17.37 7.96 20.21
CA GLU A 352 -18.56 8.05 19.35
C GLU A 352 -18.98 6.68 18.83
N SER A 353 -18.00 5.85 18.46
CA SER A 353 -18.22 4.47 18.03
C SER A 353 -18.84 3.64 19.15
N ASP A 354 -18.34 3.76 20.39
CA ASP A 354 -18.88 3.05 21.56
C ASP A 354 -20.27 3.55 21.95
N SER A 355 -20.50 4.86 21.92
CA SER A 355 -21.81 5.44 22.26
C SER A 355 -22.87 5.14 21.21
N GLY A 356 -22.52 5.31 19.93
CA GLY A 356 -23.39 5.04 18.79
C GLY A 356 -23.66 3.55 18.63
N SER A 357 -22.63 2.71 18.76
CA SER A 357 -22.82 1.26 18.79
C SER A 357 -23.72 0.88 19.96
N ALA A 358 -23.47 1.31 21.21
CA ALA A 358 -24.30 0.94 22.36
C ALA A 358 -25.80 1.25 22.17
N GLN A 359 -26.14 2.40 21.57
CA GLN A 359 -27.53 2.72 21.22
C GLN A 359 -28.06 1.78 20.15
N LEU A 360 -27.30 1.54 19.08
CA LEU A 360 -27.68 0.62 18.00
C LEU A 360 -27.82 -0.83 18.50
N ILE A 361 -26.91 -1.28 19.37
CA ILE A 361 -26.91 -2.58 20.07
C ILE A 361 -28.21 -2.74 20.87
N SER A 362 -28.59 -1.71 21.61
CA SER A 362 -29.80 -1.76 22.43
C SER A 362 -31.07 -1.95 21.59
N VAL A 363 -31.09 -1.50 20.34
CA VAL A 363 -32.23 -1.63 19.44
C VAL A 363 -32.13 -2.92 18.61
N LEU A 364 -31.04 -3.15 17.90
CA LEU A 364 -30.93 -4.25 16.94
C LEU A 364 -30.69 -5.60 17.62
N GLU A 365 -29.79 -5.68 18.59
CA GLU A 365 -29.46 -6.95 19.26
C GLU A 365 -30.57 -7.34 20.25
N LYS A 366 -30.98 -6.41 21.13
CA LYS A 366 -31.97 -6.73 22.18
C LYS A 366 -33.41 -6.85 21.69
N ILE A 367 -33.80 -6.16 20.62
CA ILE A 367 -35.21 -6.16 20.14
C ILE A 367 -35.39 -7.09 18.93
N LEU A 368 -34.41 -7.15 18.02
CA LEU A 368 -34.51 -7.95 16.79
C LEU A 368 -33.63 -9.20 16.80
N SER A 369 -32.81 -9.41 17.84
CA SER A 369 -31.82 -10.50 17.90
C SER A 369 -30.91 -10.53 16.68
N ILE A 370 -30.62 -9.34 16.12
CA ILE A 370 -29.68 -9.17 15.02
C ILE A 370 -28.28 -9.14 15.62
N ASP A 371 -27.44 -10.07 15.15
CA ASP A 371 -26.01 -10.09 15.46
C ASP A 371 -25.35 -8.80 14.91
N LEU A 372 -24.33 -8.31 15.58
CA LEU A 372 -23.57 -7.12 15.18
C LEU A 372 -22.16 -7.49 14.72
N CYS A 373 -21.87 -8.77 14.54
CA CYS A 373 -20.63 -9.19 13.92
C CYS A 373 -20.68 -8.97 12.39
N PRO A 374 -19.54 -8.68 11.75
CA PRO A 374 -19.47 -8.59 10.29
C PRO A 374 -19.96 -9.87 9.60
N LYS A 375 -19.83 -11.03 10.25
CA LYS A 375 -20.12 -12.34 9.65
C LYS A 375 -21.60 -12.61 9.42
N ASN A 376 -22.42 -12.36 10.43
CA ASN A 376 -23.84 -12.75 10.45
C ASN A 376 -24.77 -11.57 10.68
N GLY A 377 -24.21 -10.43 11.06
CA GLY A 377 -24.96 -9.22 11.35
C GLY A 377 -25.44 -8.49 10.14
N LEU A 378 -26.42 -7.60 10.37
CA LEU A 378 -26.93 -6.69 9.34
C LEU A 378 -26.14 -5.37 9.33
N VAL A 379 -25.80 -4.85 10.50
CA VAL A 379 -25.04 -3.62 10.71
C VAL A 379 -23.96 -3.89 11.75
N PHE A 380 -22.76 -3.35 11.55
CA PHE A 380 -21.65 -3.49 12.47
C PHE A 380 -20.72 -2.28 12.39
N PHE A 381 -19.83 -2.14 13.39
CA PHE A 381 -18.80 -1.12 13.39
C PHE A 381 -17.43 -1.78 13.20
N SER A 382 -16.59 -1.18 12.37
CA SER A 382 -15.19 -1.58 12.21
C SER A 382 -14.38 -0.38 11.71
N GLY A 383 -13.14 -0.23 12.16
CA GLY A 383 -12.25 0.86 11.74
C GLY A 383 -12.80 2.28 11.97
N GLY A 384 -13.63 2.48 13.00
CA GLY A 384 -14.30 3.77 13.25
C GLY A 384 -15.41 4.11 12.26
N ARG A 385 -15.91 3.12 11.51
CA ARG A 385 -16.98 3.29 10.51
C ARG A 385 -18.12 2.31 10.76
N MET A 386 -19.30 2.66 10.29
CA MET A 386 -20.50 1.82 10.38
C MET A 386 -20.77 1.18 9.01
N TYR A 387 -20.80 -0.14 8.99
CA TYR A 387 -21.03 -0.93 7.80
C TYR A 387 -22.36 -1.67 7.85
N MET A 388 -22.99 -1.79 6.70
CA MET A 388 -24.15 -2.65 6.48
C MET A 388 -23.75 -3.84 5.62
N ASN A 389 -24.04 -5.06 6.07
CA ASN A 389 -23.73 -6.28 5.35
C ASN A 389 -24.82 -6.58 4.30
N LEU A 390 -24.56 -6.20 3.04
CA LEU A 390 -25.48 -6.40 1.94
C LEU A 390 -25.63 -7.88 1.55
N SER A 391 -24.57 -8.68 1.72
CA SER A 391 -24.61 -10.14 1.51
C SER A 391 -25.70 -10.82 2.31
N ASN A 392 -25.90 -10.40 3.57
CA ASN A 392 -26.97 -10.90 4.43
C ASN A 392 -28.33 -10.29 4.03
N MET A 393 -28.37 -9.04 3.58
CA MET A 393 -29.61 -8.40 3.09
C MET A 393 -30.18 -9.04 1.84
N PHE A 394 -29.34 -9.62 0.97
CA PHE A 394 -29.80 -10.26 -0.25
C PHE A 394 -30.72 -11.48 0.00
N TRP A 395 -30.80 -11.99 1.25
CA TRP A 395 -31.85 -12.95 1.63
C TRP A 395 -33.26 -12.36 1.71
N LEU A 396 -33.39 -11.04 1.83
CA LEU A 396 -34.67 -10.31 1.92
C LEU A 396 -34.98 -9.50 0.65
N THR A 397 -33.95 -9.06 -0.06
CA THR A 397 -34.06 -8.20 -1.25
C THR A 397 -33.03 -8.58 -2.32
N SER A 398 -32.95 -7.83 -3.40
CA SER A 398 -31.93 -7.96 -4.46
C SER A 398 -31.22 -6.64 -4.69
N ALA A 399 -29.99 -6.63 -5.22
CA ALA A 399 -29.29 -5.38 -5.52
C ALA A 399 -30.12 -4.53 -6.48
N LYS A 400 -30.73 -5.14 -7.50
CA LYS A 400 -31.64 -4.46 -8.44
C LYS A 400 -32.86 -3.82 -7.79
N LYS A 401 -33.44 -4.43 -6.74
CA LYS A 401 -34.55 -3.81 -5.98
C LYS A 401 -34.04 -2.65 -5.15
N MET A 402 -32.87 -2.79 -4.52
CA MET A 402 -32.24 -1.72 -3.74
C MET A 402 -31.82 -0.54 -4.61
N SER A 403 -31.29 -0.77 -5.80
CA SER A 403 -30.97 0.27 -6.80
C SER A 403 -32.21 1.12 -7.07
N LYS A 404 -33.35 0.50 -7.44
CA LYS A 404 -34.60 1.23 -7.72
C LYS A 404 -35.08 2.10 -6.57
N VAL A 405 -34.92 1.64 -5.33
CA VAL A 405 -35.32 2.41 -4.13
C VAL A 405 -34.37 3.58 -3.90
N ASN A 406 -33.07 3.40 -4.15
CA ASN A 406 -32.05 4.42 -3.91
C ASN A 406 -31.86 5.41 -5.07
N ALA A 407 -32.33 5.08 -6.28
CA ALA A 407 -32.15 5.92 -7.48
C ALA A 407 -32.71 7.35 -7.35
N ALA A 408 -33.64 7.61 -6.42
CA ALA A 408 -34.14 8.96 -6.16
C ALA A 408 -33.25 9.77 -5.21
N ASN A 409 -32.44 9.11 -4.37
CA ASN A 409 -31.63 9.74 -3.32
C ASN A 409 -30.14 9.76 -3.67
N ASP A 410 -29.63 8.67 -4.24
CA ASP A 410 -28.22 8.46 -4.55
C ASP A 410 -28.05 7.68 -5.87
N ASN A 411 -27.89 8.42 -6.97
CA ASN A 411 -27.74 7.85 -8.31
C ASN A 411 -26.47 6.99 -8.45
N LEU A 412 -25.38 7.38 -7.79
CA LEU A 412 -24.12 6.63 -7.88
C LEU A 412 -24.26 5.28 -7.18
N MET A 413 -24.88 5.26 -5.99
CA MET A 413 -25.20 4.00 -5.30
C MET A 413 -26.09 3.10 -6.15
N ALA A 414 -27.11 3.67 -6.80
CA ALA A 414 -28.01 2.91 -7.66
C ALA A 414 -27.26 2.30 -8.85
N GLU A 415 -26.39 3.06 -9.51
CA GLU A 415 -25.56 2.59 -10.62
C GLU A 415 -24.60 1.47 -10.18
N ILE A 416 -23.96 1.59 -9.01
CA ILE A 416 -23.11 0.53 -8.46
C ILE A 416 -23.94 -0.73 -8.23
N LEU A 417 -25.07 -0.62 -7.53
CA LEU A 417 -25.94 -1.77 -7.20
C LEU A 417 -26.55 -2.44 -8.43
N ASP A 418 -26.79 -1.71 -9.52
CA ASP A 418 -27.28 -2.30 -10.77
C ASP A 418 -26.22 -3.16 -11.48
N ASN A 419 -24.94 -2.92 -11.20
CA ASN A 419 -23.82 -3.69 -11.73
C ASN A 419 -23.32 -4.79 -10.77
N VAL A 420 -23.91 -4.91 -9.58
CA VAL A 420 -23.58 -5.97 -8.61
C VAL A 420 -24.28 -7.28 -8.98
N ASP A 421 -23.53 -8.37 -9.00
CA ASP A 421 -24.08 -9.72 -9.10
C ASP A 421 -24.50 -10.24 -7.71
N ASP A 422 -25.81 -10.25 -7.45
CA ASP A 422 -26.40 -10.76 -6.22
C ASP A 422 -25.93 -12.17 -5.86
N GLU A 423 -25.75 -13.07 -6.84
CA GLU A 423 -25.39 -14.47 -6.57
C GLU A 423 -23.95 -14.59 -6.09
N GLN A 424 -23.05 -13.78 -6.66
CA GLN A 424 -21.64 -13.74 -6.27
C GLN A 424 -21.45 -13.34 -4.80
N TYR A 425 -22.28 -12.41 -4.30
CA TYR A 425 -22.11 -11.82 -2.96
C TYR A 425 -23.13 -12.30 -1.93
N ARG A 426 -24.14 -13.10 -2.29
CA ARG A 426 -25.15 -13.58 -1.34
C ARG A 426 -24.52 -14.48 -0.29
N ALA A 427 -24.85 -14.27 0.98
CA ALA A 427 -24.39 -15.14 2.05
C ALA A 427 -24.90 -16.58 1.86
N ASN A 428 -24.02 -17.58 1.99
CA ASN A 428 -24.38 -19.00 1.83
C ASN A 428 -25.54 -19.46 2.72
N ASN A 429 -25.55 -18.98 3.97
CA ASN A 429 -26.54 -19.38 4.96
C ASN A 429 -27.48 -18.22 5.25
N LYS A 430 -28.77 -18.53 5.36
CA LYS A 430 -29.77 -17.57 5.82
C LYS A 430 -29.44 -17.10 7.25
N PRO A 431 -29.28 -15.79 7.49
CA PRO A 431 -29.00 -15.28 8.82
C PRO A 431 -30.07 -15.67 9.86
N ALA A 432 -29.62 -15.99 11.08
CA ALA A 432 -30.47 -16.49 12.15
C ALA A 432 -31.55 -15.48 12.60
N TRP A 433 -31.32 -14.19 12.37
CA TRP A 433 -32.25 -13.12 12.73
C TRP A 433 -33.43 -12.99 11.74
N ILE A 434 -33.41 -13.69 10.59
CA ILE A 434 -34.52 -13.75 9.62
C ILE A 434 -35.51 -14.88 9.98
N ARG A 435 -35.75 -15.11 11.27
CA ARG A 435 -36.73 -16.09 11.76
C ARG A 435 -38.11 -15.43 11.89
N LEU A 436 -39.18 -16.19 11.64
CA LEU A 436 -40.57 -15.73 11.83
C LEU A 436 -40.83 -15.23 13.25
N SER A 437 -40.16 -15.79 14.26
CA SER A 437 -40.21 -15.32 15.66
C SER A 437 -39.80 -13.85 15.82
N ASN A 438 -38.93 -13.35 14.95
CA ASN A 438 -38.38 -11.99 15.03
C ASN A 438 -39.33 -10.96 14.38
N LEU A 439 -40.38 -11.41 13.69
CA LEU A 439 -41.47 -10.53 13.22
C LEU A 439 -42.17 -9.82 14.38
N TRP A 440 -42.26 -10.47 15.56
CA TRP A 440 -42.77 -9.82 16.77
C TRP A 440 -41.88 -8.65 17.23
N GLY A 441 -40.56 -8.77 17.06
CA GLY A 441 -39.62 -7.67 17.27
C GLY A 441 -39.83 -6.52 16.29
N MET A 442 -40.10 -6.82 15.02
CA MET A 442 -40.49 -5.80 14.02
C MET A 442 -41.77 -5.06 14.40
N PHE A 443 -42.80 -5.75 14.87
CA PHE A 443 -44.02 -5.10 15.37
C PHE A 443 -43.72 -4.20 16.57
N LYS A 444 -42.85 -4.64 17.48
CA LYS A 444 -42.41 -3.83 18.63
C LYS A 444 -41.68 -2.57 18.17
N ILE A 445 -40.82 -2.65 17.15
CA ILE A 445 -40.15 -1.48 16.56
C ILE A 445 -41.16 -0.56 15.90
N ILE A 446 -42.04 -1.07 15.02
CA ILE A 446 -43.08 -0.26 14.37
C ILE A 446 -43.93 0.47 15.42
N TRP A 447 -44.24 -0.20 16.53
CA TRP A 447 -44.93 0.41 17.66
C TRP A 447 -44.10 1.46 18.40
N MET A 448 -42.81 1.21 18.64
CA MET A 448 -41.90 2.19 19.25
C MET A 448 -41.67 3.42 18.35
N THR A 449 -41.57 3.22 17.04
CA THR A 449 -41.37 4.26 16.02
C THR A 449 -42.67 4.81 15.45
N LYS A 450 -43.83 4.44 16.03
CA LYS A 450 -45.16 4.81 15.50
C LYS A 450 -45.32 6.32 15.36
N SER A 451 -44.73 7.09 16.26
CA SER A 451 -44.75 8.56 16.22
C SER A 451 -44.04 9.09 14.97
N CYS A 452 -42.86 8.54 14.63
CA CYS A 452 -42.12 8.92 13.43
C CYS A 452 -42.85 8.52 12.15
N ILE A 453 -43.38 7.30 12.10
CA ILE A 453 -44.16 6.80 10.96
C ILE A 453 -45.39 7.69 10.75
N TRP A 454 -46.08 8.05 11.83
CA TRP A 454 -47.25 8.93 11.76
C TRP A 454 -46.88 10.34 11.30
N MET A 455 -45.74 10.88 11.73
CA MET A 455 -45.21 12.15 11.22
C MET A 455 -44.87 12.08 9.72
N PHE A 456 -44.23 11.00 9.28
CA PHE A 456 -43.92 10.78 7.87
C PHE A 456 -45.20 10.71 7.02
N LEU A 457 -46.17 9.87 7.42
CA LEU A 457 -47.47 9.78 6.73
C LEU A 457 -48.18 11.14 6.72
N LYS A 458 -48.20 11.86 7.84
CA LYS A 458 -48.77 13.21 7.92
C LYS A 458 -48.06 14.19 6.98
N SER A 459 -46.75 14.08 6.80
CA SER A 459 -46.00 14.91 5.86
C SER A 459 -46.31 14.58 4.40
N MET A 460 -46.57 13.31 4.08
CA MET A 460 -46.96 12.88 2.74
C MET A 460 -48.38 13.35 2.37
N PHE A 461 -49.33 13.25 3.31
CA PHE A 461 -50.72 13.62 3.05
C PHE A 461 -51.04 15.11 3.32
N PHE A 462 -50.25 15.77 4.19
CA PHE A 462 -50.45 17.17 4.59
C PHE A 462 -49.13 17.95 4.65
N PRO A 463 -48.42 18.12 3.52
CA PRO A 463 -47.06 18.64 3.49
C PRO A 463 -46.91 20.04 4.10
N GLU A 464 -47.83 20.97 3.81
CA GLU A 464 -47.75 22.33 4.37
C GLU A 464 -47.90 22.36 5.90
N ARG A 465 -48.80 21.55 6.45
CA ARG A 465 -49.01 21.46 7.91
C ARG A 465 -47.81 20.82 8.59
N ALA A 466 -47.22 19.81 7.96
CA ALA A 466 -46.00 19.18 8.45
C ALA A 466 -44.82 20.15 8.42
N PHE A 467 -44.64 20.91 7.34
CA PHE A 467 -43.58 21.92 7.22
C PHE A 467 -43.73 23.04 8.26
N LYS A 468 -44.95 23.54 8.50
CA LYS A 468 -45.23 24.54 9.54
C LYS A 468 -44.95 24.00 10.94
N SER A 469 -45.30 22.74 11.20
CA SER A 469 -44.98 22.08 12.47
C SER A 469 -43.48 21.90 12.65
N TYR A 470 -42.77 21.49 11.60
CA TYR A 470 -41.31 21.36 11.60
C TYR A 470 -40.65 22.71 11.90
N ARG A 471 -41.00 23.78 11.19
CA ARG A 471 -40.48 25.14 11.44
C ARG A 471 -40.68 25.58 12.89
N LYS A 472 -41.89 25.37 13.43
CA LYS A 472 -42.20 25.72 14.83
C LYS A 472 -41.32 24.93 15.81
N SER A 473 -41.11 23.65 15.57
CA SER A 473 -40.23 22.80 16.39
C SER A 473 -38.76 23.21 16.27
N THR A 474 -38.27 23.55 15.08
CA THR A 474 -36.89 24.03 14.89
C THR A 474 -36.67 25.42 15.48
N GLU A 475 -37.63 26.33 15.38
CA GLU A 475 -37.58 27.64 16.02
C GLU A 475 -37.59 27.52 17.55
N ALA A 476 -38.42 26.62 18.10
CA ALA A 476 -38.42 26.33 19.53
C ALA A 476 -37.07 25.75 19.99
N TYR A 477 -36.53 24.77 19.26
CA TYR A 477 -35.21 24.20 19.54
C TYR A 477 -34.10 25.24 19.46
N HIS A 478 -34.09 26.07 18.41
CA HIS A 478 -33.11 27.15 18.27
C HIS A 478 -33.21 28.13 19.45
N ASN A 479 -34.43 28.52 19.83
CA ASN A 479 -34.65 29.39 20.99
C ASN A 479 -34.16 28.74 22.29
N THR A 480 -34.27 27.43 22.48
CA THR A 480 -33.71 26.73 23.65
C THR A 480 -32.18 26.79 23.68
N PHE A 481 -31.51 26.72 22.53
CA PHE A 481 -30.05 26.74 22.44
C PHE A 481 -29.43 28.15 22.34
N THR A 482 -30.23 29.19 22.11
CA THR A 482 -29.76 30.59 22.08
C THR A 482 -29.78 31.29 23.44
N HIS A 483 -30.29 30.64 24.49
CA HIS A 483 -30.14 31.14 25.86
C HIS A 483 -28.81 30.63 26.42
N ASP A 484 -28.02 31.52 27.04
CA ASP A 484 -26.78 31.13 27.70
C ASP A 484 -27.05 30.04 28.74
N LEU A 485 -26.27 28.96 28.68
CA LEU A 485 -26.34 27.88 29.66
C LEU A 485 -25.85 28.42 31.01
N ASP A 486 -26.73 28.45 32.02
CA ASP A 486 -26.34 28.83 33.38
C ASP A 486 -25.59 27.69 34.06
N TYR A 487 -24.26 27.72 33.96
CA TYR A 487 -23.36 26.74 34.56
C TYR A 487 -23.36 26.74 36.10
N THR A 488 -24.08 27.65 36.74
CA THR A 488 -24.21 27.69 38.21
C THR A 488 -25.32 26.79 38.74
N LEU A 489 -26.20 26.28 37.87
CA LEU A 489 -27.26 25.36 38.23
C LEU A 489 -26.72 23.97 38.56
N SER A 490 -27.26 23.34 39.62
CA SER A 490 -27.03 21.92 39.86
C SER A 490 -27.65 21.08 38.73
N LEU A 491 -27.11 19.87 38.49
CA LEU A 491 -27.59 18.97 37.43
C LEU A 491 -29.10 18.66 37.52
N GLN A 492 -29.65 18.71 38.74
CA GLN A 492 -31.07 18.47 39.00
C GLN A 492 -31.94 19.68 38.62
N GLN A 493 -31.43 20.90 38.86
CA GLN A 493 -32.09 22.15 38.48
C GLN A 493 -32.01 22.39 36.97
N PHE A 494 -30.86 22.09 36.36
CA PHE A 494 -30.64 22.20 34.91
C PHE A 494 -31.59 21.30 34.09
N ARG A 495 -32.00 20.14 34.63
CA ARG A 495 -32.95 19.23 33.95
C ARG A 495 -34.41 19.71 33.98
N LEU A 496 -34.72 20.71 34.80
CA LEU A 496 -36.07 21.25 34.98
C LEU A 496 -36.30 22.57 34.24
N THR A 497 -35.21 23.22 33.80
CA THR A 497 -35.17 24.37 32.90
C THR A 497 -35.07 23.92 31.46
#